data_AF-A0A3C0NFE8-F1
#
_entry.id   AF-A0A3C0NFE8-F1
#
_cell.length_a   1.000
_cell.length_b   1.000
_cell.length_c   1.000
_cell.angle_alpha   90.00
_cell.angle_beta   90.00
_cell.angle_gamma   90.00
#
_symmetry.space_group_name_H-M   'P 1'
#
loop_
_entity.id
_entity.type
_entity.pdbx_description
1 polymer ?
#
loop_
_entity_poly.entity_id
_entity_poly.type
_entity_poly.pdbx_seq_one_letter_code
_entity_poly.pdbx_strand_id
1 'polypeptide(L)'
;MKANIRAWVEWHPTPNEENFARFCLHNLSLLTWWLELNIKYLSMEDLATNTTVELILKIIFLRVVSKRHLSAYLEIIGYNAAKELSVKLQNQDTSRTLPPDNSVEQIFPIAWLAAANPTQFFCKFDKQKNSLVAYTRSKMKGIIKDEIFGQKYPAIKYGKYGLLRKLGERKRKEALERQGYRLQEAVLFNLLLAWECFYQICTPNSQGRIQPTSEHWQAIANQYNKLRKNLPTGAACQMVDEQTVKNWIDNICIPAARNYLDPPSISIDGNNQDPDERDIDIADPNPSPDSLLAQGEMNEITQQFKQFNAKFNFLEWMAKLKPEAQAVLLLL
;
A
#
# COMPACT_ATOMS: atom_id res chain seq x y z
N MET A 1 7.92 7.12 -36.47
CA MET A 1 7.81 6.05 -35.44
C MET A 1 8.56 4.78 -35.83
N LYS A 2 8.40 4.21 -37.05
CA LYS A 2 9.30 3.16 -37.55
C LYS A 2 10.77 3.54 -37.33
N ALA A 3 11.16 4.78 -37.60
CA ALA A 3 12.53 5.26 -37.36
C ALA A 3 12.99 5.25 -35.88
N ASN A 4 12.11 5.42 -34.88
CA ASN A 4 12.54 5.59 -33.47
C ASN A 4 12.61 4.25 -32.72
N ILE A 5 11.64 3.34 -32.96
CA ILE A 5 11.71 1.96 -32.45
C ILE A 5 12.77 1.19 -33.24
N ARG A 6 12.86 1.37 -34.56
CA ARG A 6 13.91 0.75 -35.37
C ARG A 6 15.29 1.30 -34.99
N ALA A 7 15.44 2.61 -34.73
CA ALA A 7 16.68 3.15 -34.17
C ALA A 7 17.00 2.57 -32.78
N TRP A 8 16.01 2.35 -31.91
CA TRP A 8 16.24 1.67 -30.63
C TRP A 8 16.73 0.23 -30.82
N VAL A 9 16.09 -0.53 -31.72
CA VAL A 9 16.49 -1.91 -32.09
C VAL A 9 17.89 -1.93 -32.72
N GLU A 10 18.21 -0.94 -33.55
CA GLU A 10 19.52 -0.79 -34.20
C GLU A 10 20.62 -0.36 -33.21
N TRP A 11 20.28 0.46 -32.21
CA TRP A 11 21.22 0.92 -31.17
C TRP A 11 21.45 -0.09 -30.04
N HIS A 12 20.55 -1.06 -29.87
CA HIS A 12 20.63 -2.07 -28.83
C HIS A 12 20.63 -3.47 -29.47
N PRO A 13 21.79 -3.99 -29.90
CA PRO A 13 21.90 -5.28 -30.60
C PRO A 13 21.45 -6.47 -29.74
N THR A 14 21.35 -6.29 -28.43
CA THR A 14 20.69 -7.21 -27.49
C THR A 14 19.51 -6.50 -26.81
N PRO A 15 18.33 -6.50 -27.45
CA PRO A 15 17.13 -5.96 -26.81
C PRO A 15 16.85 -6.76 -25.55
N ASN A 16 16.81 -6.06 -24.41
CA ASN A 16 16.39 -6.62 -23.13
C ASN A 16 15.33 -5.72 -22.51
N GLU A 17 14.50 -6.31 -21.64
CA GLU A 17 13.37 -5.61 -21.01
C GLU A 17 13.81 -4.35 -20.25
N GLU A 18 15.02 -4.36 -19.68
CA GLU A 18 15.57 -3.21 -18.94
C GLU A 18 15.86 -2.02 -19.87
N ASN A 19 16.52 -2.25 -20.99
CA ASN A 19 16.84 -1.21 -21.97
C ASN A 19 15.57 -0.61 -22.56
N PHE A 20 14.54 -1.44 -22.74
CA PHE A 20 13.25 -0.98 -23.23
C PHE A 20 12.47 -0.19 -22.17
N ALA A 21 12.49 -0.63 -20.91
CA ALA A 21 11.94 0.13 -19.79
C ALA A 21 12.63 1.51 -19.62
N ARG A 22 13.96 1.57 -19.77
CA ARG A 22 14.70 2.84 -19.78
C ARG A 22 14.27 3.76 -20.93
N PHE A 23 14.10 3.20 -22.12
CA PHE A 23 13.57 3.93 -23.27
C PHE A 23 12.16 4.48 -22.97
N CYS A 24 11.24 3.67 -22.45
CA CYS A 24 9.89 4.09 -22.08
C CYS A 24 9.89 5.20 -21.02
N LEU A 25 10.75 5.11 -19.99
CA LEU A 25 10.89 6.14 -18.95
C LEU A 25 11.39 7.47 -19.51
N HIS A 26 12.41 7.42 -20.36
CA HIS A 26 12.97 8.61 -20.99
C HIS A 26 11.94 9.30 -21.89
N ASN A 27 11.24 8.53 -22.71
CA ASN A 27 10.22 9.07 -23.59
C ASN A 27 9.00 9.60 -22.82
N LEU A 28 8.53 8.91 -21.77
CA LEU A 28 7.41 9.41 -20.95
C LEU A 28 7.68 10.79 -20.38
N SER A 29 8.86 11.01 -19.81
CA SER A 29 9.24 12.31 -19.21
C SER A 29 9.35 13.43 -20.25
N LEU A 30 9.97 13.14 -21.40
CA LEU A 30 10.08 14.10 -22.50
C LEU A 30 8.73 14.43 -23.13
N LEU A 31 7.86 13.43 -23.31
CA LEU A 31 6.54 13.61 -23.91
C LEU A 31 5.61 14.40 -23.00
N THR A 32 5.64 14.17 -21.67
CA THR A 32 4.88 15.00 -20.73
C THR A 32 5.33 16.45 -20.78
N TRP A 33 6.64 16.70 -20.76
CA TRP A 33 7.18 18.05 -20.84
C TRP A 33 6.84 18.74 -22.16
N TRP A 34 6.98 18.03 -23.29
CA TRP A 34 6.66 18.55 -24.61
C TRP A 34 5.17 18.85 -24.76
N LEU A 35 4.27 17.98 -24.28
CA LEU A 35 2.83 18.23 -24.28
C LEU A 35 2.46 19.46 -23.44
N GLU A 36 3.02 19.58 -22.23
CA GLU A 36 2.75 20.72 -21.36
C GLU A 36 3.22 22.04 -21.97
N LEU A 37 4.35 22.02 -22.67
CA LEU A 37 4.85 23.19 -23.38
C LEU A 37 3.96 23.53 -24.58
N ASN A 38 3.70 22.57 -25.46
CA ASN A 38 3.00 22.85 -26.72
C ASN A 38 1.50 23.11 -26.53
N ILE A 39 0.82 22.44 -25.58
CA ILE A 39 -0.60 22.72 -25.28
C ILE A 39 -0.79 24.15 -24.78
N LYS A 40 0.21 24.74 -24.10
CA LYS A 40 0.14 26.14 -23.64
C LYS A 40 0.32 27.16 -24.75
N TYR A 41 0.97 26.81 -25.86
CA TYR A 41 1.38 27.75 -26.90
C TYR A 41 0.75 27.50 -28.27
N LEU A 42 0.04 26.39 -28.46
CA LEU A 42 -0.67 26.12 -29.71
C LEU A 42 -1.92 27.00 -29.80
N SER A 43 -1.98 27.85 -30.82
CA SER A 43 -3.22 28.53 -31.19
C SER A 43 -4.23 27.51 -31.76
N MET A 44 -5.52 27.83 -31.69
CA MET A 44 -6.57 26.97 -32.26
C MET A 44 -6.43 26.77 -33.78
N GLU A 45 -5.75 27.68 -34.49
CA GLU A 45 -5.51 27.59 -35.94
C GLU A 45 -4.37 26.60 -36.28
N ASP A 46 -3.36 26.47 -35.43
CA ASP A 46 -2.22 25.55 -35.63
C ASP A 46 -2.61 24.07 -35.43
N LEU A 47 -3.69 23.82 -34.69
CA LEU A 47 -4.27 22.49 -34.50
C LEU A 47 -4.97 21.94 -35.75
N ALA A 48 -5.26 22.79 -36.74
CA ALA A 48 -6.02 22.41 -37.94
C ALA A 48 -5.15 21.70 -39.01
N THR A 49 -3.82 21.67 -38.85
CA THR A 49 -2.97 20.95 -39.80
C THR A 49 -2.92 19.46 -39.49
N ASN A 50 -3.05 18.62 -40.53
CA ASN A 50 -2.97 17.16 -40.40
C ASN A 50 -1.68 16.69 -39.68
N THR A 51 -0.59 17.44 -39.84
CA THR A 51 0.72 17.12 -39.22
C THR A 51 0.69 17.27 -37.70
N THR A 52 0.04 18.32 -37.15
CA THR A 52 -0.10 18.52 -35.71
C THR A 52 -0.93 17.41 -35.08
N VAL A 53 -2.04 17.03 -35.75
CA VAL A 53 -2.90 15.92 -35.30
C VAL A 53 -2.13 14.60 -35.26
N GLU A 54 -1.42 14.26 -36.32
CA GLU A 54 -0.65 13.02 -36.40
C GLU A 54 0.42 12.95 -35.30
N LEU A 55 1.06 14.09 -34.98
CA LEU A 55 2.03 14.19 -33.90
C LEU A 55 1.39 13.97 -32.53
N ILE A 56 0.25 14.62 -32.24
CA ILE A 56 -0.50 14.45 -30.99
C ILE A 56 -0.90 12.98 -30.80
N LEU A 57 -1.43 12.34 -31.84
CA LEU A 57 -1.82 10.92 -31.80
C LEU A 57 -0.63 10.00 -31.52
N LYS A 58 0.52 10.24 -32.19
CA LYS A 58 1.76 9.49 -31.92
C LYS A 58 2.22 9.64 -30.46
N ILE A 59 2.06 10.83 -29.88
CA ILE A 59 2.44 11.10 -28.50
C ILE A 59 1.51 10.37 -27.52
N ILE A 60 0.18 10.45 -27.73
CA ILE A 60 -0.80 9.74 -26.91
C ILE A 60 -0.54 8.23 -26.96
N PHE A 61 -0.36 7.69 -28.16
CA PHE A 61 -0.02 6.29 -28.36
C PHE A 61 1.26 5.89 -27.61
N LEU A 62 2.33 6.66 -27.77
CA LEU A 62 3.61 6.38 -27.13
C LEU A 62 3.50 6.43 -25.60
N ARG A 63 2.68 7.33 -25.05
CA ARG A 63 2.40 7.40 -23.62
C ARG A 63 1.66 6.17 -23.12
N VAL A 64 0.63 5.71 -23.83
CA VAL A 64 -0.15 4.51 -23.47
C VAL A 64 0.74 3.26 -23.52
N VAL A 65 1.46 3.07 -24.62
CA VAL A 65 2.37 1.93 -24.83
C VAL A 65 3.48 1.92 -23.78
N SER A 66 4.11 3.06 -23.52
CA SER A 66 5.16 3.16 -22.50
C SER A 66 4.64 2.86 -21.09
N LYS A 67 3.43 3.31 -20.76
CA LYS A 67 2.79 2.99 -19.48
C LYS A 67 2.58 1.48 -19.34
N ARG A 68 1.96 0.85 -20.35
CA ARG A 68 1.69 -0.60 -20.34
C ARG A 68 2.96 -1.42 -20.21
N HIS A 69 4.01 -1.07 -20.94
CA HIS A 69 5.28 -1.79 -20.86
C HIS A 69 5.98 -1.62 -19.51
N LEU A 70 5.94 -0.41 -18.93
CA LEU A 70 6.48 -0.21 -17.58
C LEU A 70 5.67 -0.96 -16.52
N SER A 71 4.35 -1.04 -16.67
CA SER A 71 3.51 -1.86 -15.80
C SER A 71 3.90 -3.33 -15.89
N ALA A 72 3.94 -3.92 -17.09
CA ALA A 72 4.36 -5.31 -17.28
C ALA A 72 5.76 -5.60 -16.73
N TYR A 73 6.71 -4.68 -16.93
CA TYR A 73 8.06 -4.77 -16.35
C TYR A 73 8.01 -4.78 -14.80
N LEU A 74 7.18 -3.92 -14.20
CA LEU A 74 6.99 -3.89 -12.75
C LEU A 74 6.26 -5.13 -12.22
N GLU A 75 5.33 -5.72 -12.98
CA GLU A 75 4.63 -6.97 -12.62
C GLU A 75 5.60 -8.13 -12.48
N ILE A 76 6.51 -8.32 -13.45
CA ILE A 76 7.55 -9.36 -13.40
C ILE A 76 8.43 -9.19 -12.15
N ILE A 77 8.84 -7.95 -11.87
CA ILE A 77 9.64 -7.64 -10.67
C ILE A 77 8.83 -7.86 -9.39
N GLY A 78 7.56 -7.48 -9.40
CA GLY A 78 6.61 -7.64 -8.32
C GLY A 78 6.39 -9.10 -7.95
N TYR A 79 6.16 -9.96 -8.95
CA TYR A 79 6.02 -11.40 -8.77
C TYR A 79 7.27 -12.03 -8.14
N ASN A 80 8.45 -11.68 -8.66
CA ASN A 80 9.72 -12.16 -8.09
C ASN A 80 9.92 -11.68 -6.64
N ALA A 81 9.58 -10.43 -6.34
CA ALA A 81 9.66 -9.89 -4.99
C ALA A 81 8.67 -10.58 -4.04
N ALA A 82 7.45 -10.87 -4.50
CA ALA A 82 6.44 -11.61 -3.75
C ALA A 82 6.90 -13.04 -3.45
N LYS A 83 7.41 -13.75 -4.46
CA LYS A 83 7.97 -15.10 -4.33
C LYS A 83 9.12 -15.16 -3.33
N GLU A 84 10.09 -14.24 -3.45
CA GLU A 84 11.20 -14.15 -2.48
C GLU A 84 10.71 -13.91 -1.04
N LEU A 85 9.68 -13.08 -0.87
CA LEU A 85 9.14 -12.78 0.46
C LEU A 85 8.39 -13.97 1.03
N SER A 86 7.57 -14.65 0.22
CA SER A 86 6.84 -15.87 0.62
C SER A 86 7.80 -16.94 1.13
N VAL A 87 8.88 -17.23 0.38
CA VAL A 87 9.92 -18.18 0.81
C VAL A 87 10.57 -17.75 2.13
N LYS A 88 10.85 -16.45 2.31
CA LYS A 88 11.41 -15.92 3.57
C LYS A 88 10.45 -15.99 4.75
N LEU A 89 9.15 -15.97 4.50
CA LEU A 89 8.12 -16.13 5.53
C LEU A 89 7.99 -17.62 5.89
N GLN A 90 7.96 -18.51 4.91
CA GLN A 90 7.91 -19.96 5.13
C GLN A 90 9.13 -20.48 5.89
N ASN A 91 10.32 -19.94 5.60
CA ASN A 91 11.57 -20.36 6.25
C ASN A 91 11.81 -19.70 7.61
N GLN A 92 10.93 -18.80 8.10
CA GLN A 92 11.10 -18.22 9.43
C GLN A 92 10.53 -19.17 10.48
N ASP A 93 11.42 -19.65 11.37
CA ASP A 93 11.09 -20.56 12.46
C ASP A 93 9.85 -20.12 13.27
N THR A 94 9.05 -21.13 13.59
CA THR A 94 7.75 -21.23 14.28
C THR A 94 7.52 -20.38 15.54
N SER A 95 8.53 -19.65 16.02
CA SER A 95 8.40 -18.75 17.18
C SER A 95 7.78 -17.38 16.85
N ARG A 96 7.54 -17.07 15.57
CA ARG A 96 6.88 -15.83 15.15
C ARG A 96 5.48 -16.09 14.63
N THR A 97 4.54 -15.23 15.02
CA THR A 97 3.23 -15.14 14.37
C THR A 97 3.48 -14.73 12.92
N LEU A 98 3.44 -15.71 12.01
CA LEU A 98 3.52 -15.45 10.58
C LEU A 98 2.21 -14.77 10.13
N PRO A 99 2.25 -13.89 9.13
CA PRO A 99 1.03 -13.43 8.50
C PRO A 99 0.28 -14.67 8.00
N PRO A 100 -1.03 -14.79 8.25
CA PRO A 100 -1.83 -15.86 7.63
C PRO A 100 -1.75 -15.78 6.10
N ASP A 101 -1.55 -14.56 5.58
CA ASP A 101 -1.30 -14.30 4.16
C ASP A 101 0.19 -14.44 3.79
N ASN A 102 0.73 -15.66 3.75
CA ASN A 102 2.14 -15.90 3.41
C ASN A 102 2.38 -16.50 2.01
N SER A 103 1.31 -16.82 1.27
CA SER A 103 1.37 -17.37 -0.08
C SER A 103 1.75 -16.31 -1.11
N VAL A 104 2.25 -16.73 -2.27
CA VAL A 104 2.60 -15.78 -3.34
C VAL A 104 1.34 -15.10 -3.89
N GLU A 105 0.24 -15.85 -3.95
CA GLU A 105 -1.07 -15.46 -4.45
C GLU A 105 -1.69 -14.33 -3.62
N GLN A 106 -1.43 -14.29 -2.31
CA GLN A 106 -1.91 -13.22 -1.43
C GLN A 106 -0.98 -12.01 -1.39
N ILE A 107 0.32 -12.21 -1.67
CA ILE A 107 1.33 -11.15 -1.64
C ILE A 107 1.39 -10.38 -2.97
N PHE A 108 1.29 -11.10 -4.09
CA PHE A 108 1.44 -10.53 -5.43
C PHE A 108 0.45 -9.40 -5.77
N PRO A 109 -0.85 -9.46 -5.38
CA PRO A 109 -1.80 -8.37 -5.66
C PRO A 109 -1.33 -6.99 -5.17
N ILE A 110 -0.58 -6.94 -4.06
CA ILE A 110 0.02 -5.70 -3.55
C ILE A 110 1.02 -5.12 -4.55
N ALA A 111 1.89 -6.00 -5.10
CA ALA A 111 2.88 -5.61 -6.09
C ALA A 111 2.23 -5.23 -7.42
N TRP A 112 1.19 -5.96 -7.82
CA TRP A 112 0.41 -5.71 -9.03
C TRP A 112 -0.28 -4.33 -9.00
N LEU A 113 -0.93 -3.98 -7.88
CA LEU A 113 -1.51 -2.65 -7.68
C LEU A 113 -0.45 -1.54 -7.79
N ALA A 114 0.75 -1.75 -7.27
CA ALA A 114 1.86 -0.80 -7.43
C ALA A 114 2.37 -0.71 -8.87
N ALA A 115 2.34 -1.83 -9.61
CA ALA A 115 2.75 -1.91 -11.01
C ALA A 115 1.75 -1.22 -11.97
N ALA A 116 0.46 -1.19 -11.62
CA ALA A 116 -0.59 -0.52 -12.40
C ALA A 116 -0.36 1.01 -12.55
N ASN A 117 0.41 1.63 -11.64
CA ASN A 117 0.74 3.06 -11.68
C ASN A 117 2.26 3.33 -11.77
N PRO A 118 2.88 3.07 -12.93
CA PRO A 118 4.33 3.21 -13.10
C PRO A 118 4.79 4.66 -12.95
N THR A 119 3.96 5.65 -13.30
CA THR A 119 4.30 7.08 -13.12
C THR A 119 4.52 7.41 -11.65
N GLN A 120 3.61 6.98 -10.77
CA GLN A 120 3.78 7.15 -9.33
C GLN A 120 4.92 6.28 -8.78
N PHE A 121 5.12 5.09 -9.33
CA PHE A 121 6.24 4.22 -8.94
C PHE A 121 7.60 4.87 -9.24
N PHE A 122 7.76 5.57 -10.36
CA PHE A 122 9.05 6.15 -10.76
C PHE A 122 9.22 7.64 -10.42
N CYS A 123 8.27 8.28 -9.73
CA CYS A 123 8.30 9.72 -9.47
C CYS A 123 9.54 10.23 -8.71
N LYS A 124 10.22 9.36 -7.95
CA LYS A 124 11.45 9.67 -7.19
C LYS A 124 12.67 8.90 -7.71
N PHE A 125 12.60 8.35 -8.92
CA PHE A 125 13.74 7.64 -9.49
C PHE A 125 14.81 8.63 -9.93
N ASP A 126 16.04 8.40 -9.46
CA ASP A 126 17.20 9.21 -9.79
C ASP A 126 18.26 8.33 -10.47
N LYS A 127 18.42 8.53 -11.78
CA LYS A 127 19.34 7.75 -12.63
C LYS A 127 20.80 7.91 -12.24
N GLN A 128 21.17 8.98 -11.54
CA GLN A 128 22.56 9.21 -11.10
C GLN A 128 22.87 8.42 -9.82
N LYS A 129 21.86 8.12 -9.00
CA LYS A 129 22.04 7.45 -7.71
C LYS A 129 21.90 5.94 -7.78
N ASN A 130 21.02 5.41 -8.65
CA ASN A 130 20.70 3.99 -8.68
C ASN A 130 20.48 3.50 -10.11
N SER A 131 20.82 2.23 -10.37
CA SER A 131 20.34 1.55 -11.57
C SER A 131 18.83 1.32 -11.50
N LEU A 132 18.18 1.28 -12.66
CA LEU A 132 16.72 1.07 -12.75
C LEU A 132 16.30 -0.22 -12.02
N VAL A 133 17.00 -1.32 -12.29
CA VAL A 133 16.74 -2.64 -11.68
C VAL A 133 16.92 -2.63 -10.16
N ALA A 134 17.99 -1.99 -9.65
CA ALA A 134 18.23 -1.94 -8.21
C ALA A 134 17.13 -1.11 -7.52
N TYR A 135 16.77 0.04 -8.10
CA TYR A 135 15.70 0.89 -7.60
C TYR A 135 14.36 0.17 -7.56
N THR A 136 13.94 -0.45 -8.67
CA THR A 136 12.64 -1.13 -8.77
C THR A 136 12.55 -2.29 -7.80
N ARG A 137 13.58 -3.15 -7.74
CA ARG A 137 13.61 -4.27 -6.78
C ARG A 137 13.53 -3.79 -5.34
N SER A 138 14.31 -2.78 -4.97
CA SER A 138 14.33 -2.24 -3.61
C SER A 138 12.99 -1.60 -3.25
N LYS A 139 12.46 -0.71 -4.10
CA LYS A 139 11.19 -0.02 -3.88
C LYS A 139 10.01 -0.99 -3.84
N MET A 140 9.95 -1.96 -4.75
CA MET A 140 8.88 -2.97 -4.78
C MET A 140 8.88 -3.83 -3.51
N LYS A 141 10.05 -4.30 -3.07
CA LYS A 141 10.18 -5.02 -1.78
C LYS A 141 9.75 -4.15 -0.60
N GLY A 142 10.06 -2.85 -0.64
CA GLY A 142 9.61 -1.88 0.37
C GLY A 142 8.09 -1.78 0.42
N ILE A 143 7.44 -1.54 -0.73
CA ILE A 143 5.97 -1.44 -0.84
C ILE A 143 5.28 -2.69 -0.30
N ILE A 144 5.70 -3.87 -0.76
CA ILE A 144 5.10 -5.14 -0.32
C ILE A 144 5.24 -5.31 1.21
N LYS A 145 6.42 -5.04 1.75
CA LYS A 145 6.68 -5.15 3.20
C LYS A 145 5.87 -4.13 4.00
N ASP A 146 5.81 -2.89 3.54
CA ASP A 146 5.07 -1.84 4.25
C ASP A 146 3.57 -2.08 4.22
N GLU A 147 3.04 -2.69 3.17
CA GLU A 147 1.63 -3.07 3.13
C GLU A 147 1.33 -4.24 4.09
N ILE A 148 2.09 -5.33 3.98
CA ILE A 148 1.88 -6.53 4.82
C ILE A 148 2.13 -6.21 6.29
N PHE A 149 3.27 -5.61 6.61
CA PHE A 149 3.69 -5.41 8.00
C PHE A 149 3.28 -4.06 8.56
N GLY A 150 2.96 -3.08 7.73
CA GLY A 150 2.52 -1.76 8.18
C GLY A 150 1.01 -1.63 8.30
N GLN A 151 0.27 -2.12 7.30
CA GLN A 151 -1.18 -1.97 7.25
C GLN A 151 -1.92 -3.23 7.73
N LYS A 152 -1.64 -4.39 7.12
CA LYS A 152 -2.40 -5.62 7.39
C LYS A 152 -2.05 -6.26 8.73
N TYR A 153 -0.75 -6.34 9.05
CA TYR A 153 -0.27 -7.06 10.23
C TYR A 153 0.75 -6.25 11.03
N PRO A 154 0.36 -5.07 11.57
CA PRO A 154 1.24 -4.26 12.41
C PRO A 154 1.76 -5.05 13.62
N ALA A 155 0.97 -5.98 14.16
CA ALA A 155 1.36 -6.85 15.26
C ALA A 155 2.56 -7.76 14.97
N ILE A 156 2.88 -8.01 13.70
CA ILE A 156 4.02 -8.83 13.29
C ILE A 156 5.28 -7.97 13.13
N LYS A 157 5.15 -6.72 12.68
CA LYS A 157 6.26 -5.77 12.55
C LYS A 157 6.86 -5.41 13.90
N TYR A 158 5.97 -5.14 14.85
CA TYR A 158 6.33 -4.67 16.17
C TYR A 158 6.44 -5.85 17.15
N GLY A 159 7.50 -5.90 17.94
CA GLY A 159 7.56 -6.82 19.07
C GLY A 159 6.44 -6.52 20.07
N LYS A 160 6.27 -7.42 21.06
CA LYS A 160 5.24 -7.32 22.12
C LYS A 160 5.02 -5.88 22.64
N TYR A 161 6.10 -5.19 22.96
CA TYR A 161 6.09 -3.82 23.50
C TYR A 161 6.04 -2.72 22.44
N GLY A 162 6.44 -3.01 21.20
CA GLY A 162 6.34 -2.05 20.09
C GLY A 162 4.89 -1.76 19.70
N LEU A 163 3.98 -2.71 19.92
CA LEU A 163 2.54 -2.55 19.72
C LEU A 163 1.97 -1.39 20.53
N LEU A 164 2.44 -1.24 21.77
CA LEU A 164 1.99 -0.21 22.71
C LEU A 164 2.24 1.21 22.20
N ARG A 165 3.20 1.40 21.28
CA ARG A 165 3.54 2.71 20.71
C ARG A 165 2.65 3.14 19.54
N LYS A 166 1.96 2.19 18.91
CA LYS A 166 1.12 2.48 17.73
C LYS A 166 -0.21 3.12 18.08
N LEU A 167 -0.66 2.91 19.30
CA LEU A 167 -1.87 3.52 19.81
C LEU A 167 -1.52 4.87 20.43
N GLY A 168 -2.05 5.95 19.85
CA GLY A 168 -2.11 7.25 20.52
C GLY A 168 -3.10 7.20 21.68
N GLU A 169 -3.09 8.24 22.54
CA GLU A 169 -3.87 8.30 23.79
C GLU A 169 -5.34 7.88 23.61
N ARG A 170 -6.05 8.48 22.65
CA ARG A 170 -7.46 8.16 22.36
C ARG A 170 -7.66 6.67 22.04
N LYS A 171 -6.80 6.11 21.19
CA LYS A 171 -6.88 4.70 20.76
C LYS A 171 -6.52 3.74 21.89
N ARG A 172 -5.65 4.13 22.84
CA ARG A 172 -5.34 3.30 24.02
C ARG A 172 -6.57 3.14 24.91
N LYS A 173 -7.29 4.25 25.14
CA LYS A 173 -8.55 4.24 25.89
C LYS A 173 -9.58 3.35 25.20
N GLU A 174 -9.82 3.56 23.91
CA GLU A 174 -10.74 2.73 23.12
C GLU A 174 -10.36 1.23 23.15
N ALA A 175 -9.06 0.91 23.09
CA ALA A 175 -8.57 -0.48 23.16
C ALA A 175 -8.86 -1.16 24.50
N LEU A 176 -8.64 -0.47 25.62
CA LEU A 176 -8.95 -0.99 26.95
C LEU A 176 -10.48 -1.09 27.17
N GLU A 177 -11.25 -0.12 26.69
CA GLU A 177 -12.71 -0.16 26.78
C GLU A 177 -13.30 -1.36 26.02
N ARG A 178 -12.76 -1.70 24.84
CA ARG A 178 -13.16 -2.90 24.07
C ARG A 178 -12.85 -4.22 24.78
N GLN A 179 -11.93 -4.24 25.74
CA GLN A 179 -11.67 -5.40 26.58
C GLN A 179 -12.58 -5.48 27.82
N GLY A 180 -13.55 -4.58 27.97
CA GLY A 180 -14.52 -4.60 29.07
C GLY A 180 -14.17 -3.70 30.26
N TYR A 181 -13.07 -2.94 30.20
CA TYR A 181 -12.68 -2.01 31.28
C TYR A 181 -13.51 -0.71 31.33
N ARG A 182 -14.48 -0.53 30.41
CA ARG A 182 -15.33 0.67 30.35
C ARG A 182 -16.10 0.93 31.65
N LEU A 183 -16.54 -0.12 32.33
CA LEU A 183 -17.35 -0.02 33.56
C LEU A 183 -16.49 0.10 34.83
N GLN A 184 -15.16 0.05 34.71
CA GLN A 184 -14.22 0.09 35.84
C GLN A 184 -13.31 1.32 35.71
N GLU A 185 -13.89 2.53 35.83
CA GLU A 185 -13.18 3.80 35.56
C GLU A 185 -11.85 3.94 36.32
N ALA A 186 -11.82 3.54 37.60
CA ALA A 186 -10.59 3.59 38.40
C ALA A 186 -9.50 2.63 37.87
N VAL A 187 -9.89 1.44 37.42
CA VAL A 187 -8.96 0.45 36.84
C VAL A 187 -8.49 0.92 35.47
N LEU A 188 -9.40 1.39 34.63
CA LEU A 188 -9.10 1.94 33.31
C LEU A 188 -8.11 3.10 33.41
N PHE A 189 -8.32 4.01 34.37
CA PHE A 189 -7.42 5.12 34.62
C PHE A 189 -6.01 4.66 35.01
N ASN A 190 -5.90 3.71 35.94
CA ASN A 190 -4.60 3.15 36.37
C ASN A 190 -3.86 2.49 35.20
N LEU A 191 -4.57 1.71 34.37
CA LEU A 191 -4.00 1.06 33.19
C LEU A 191 -3.52 2.07 32.15
N LEU A 192 -4.30 3.13 31.90
CA LEU A 192 -3.92 4.22 30.99
C LEU A 192 -2.69 4.97 31.50
N LEU A 193 -2.63 5.27 32.80
CA LEU A 193 -1.49 5.93 33.42
C LEU A 193 -0.23 5.07 33.33
N ALA A 194 -0.33 3.76 33.61
CA ALA A 194 0.79 2.83 33.48
C ALA A 194 1.30 2.75 32.03
N TRP A 195 0.38 2.71 31.05
CA TRP A 195 0.72 2.71 29.63
C TRP A 195 1.39 4.01 29.20
N GLU A 196 0.93 5.16 29.71
CA GLU A 196 1.56 6.46 29.44
C GLU A 196 2.97 6.54 30.04
N CYS A 197 3.17 6.07 31.27
CA CYS A 197 4.50 5.98 31.88
C CYS A 197 5.44 5.09 31.06
N PHE A 198 4.93 3.94 30.58
CA PHE A 198 5.67 3.08 29.66
C PHE A 198 6.06 3.84 28.38
N TYR A 199 5.13 4.59 27.79
CA TYR A 199 5.38 5.35 26.57
C TYR A 199 6.46 6.42 26.79
N GLN A 200 6.41 7.17 27.87
CA GLN A 200 7.39 8.23 28.17
C GLN A 200 8.81 7.69 28.39
N ILE A 201 8.94 6.56 29.10
CA ILE A 201 10.26 5.99 29.42
C ILE A 201 10.83 5.20 28.24
N CYS A 202 10.01 4.39 27.58
CA CYS A 202 10.48 3.45 26.56
C CYS A 202 10.44 4.00 25.14
N THR A 203 9.99 5.23 24.86
CA THR A 203 9.85 5.75 23.48
C THR A 203 10.93 6.75 23.01
N PRO A 204 11.53 7.62 23.84
CA PRO A 204 12.34 8.75 23.36
C PRO A 204 13.54 8.40 22.47
N ASN A 205 14.18 7.25 22.68
CA ASN A 205 15.52 6.98 22.12
C ASN A 205 15.62 5.76 21.18
N SER A 206 14.52 5.18 20.69
CA SER A 206 14.60 3.90 19.96
C SER A 206 13.75 3.82 18.70
N GLN A 207 14.44 3.86 17.55
CA GLN A 207 13.86 3.53 16.24
C GLN A 207 13.70 2.01 16.00
N GLY A 208 13.62 1.20 17.05
CA GLY A 208 13.63 -0.27 16.96
C GLY A 208 12.78 -0.99 18.01
N ARG A 209 12.85 -2.33 17.97
CA ARG A 209 12.21 -3.26 18.93
C ARG A 209 12.82 -3.02 20.32
N ILE A 210 12.13 -2.29 21.20
CA ILE A 210 12.52 -2.23 22.61
C ILE A 210 11.91 -3.40 23.36
N GLN A 211 12.78 -4.06 24.11
CA GLN A 211 12.44 -4.89 25.23
C GLN A 211 12.86 -4.12 26.49
N PRO A 212 11.91 -3.74 27.37
CA PRO A 212 12.24 -3.01 28.59
C PRO A 212 13.21 -3.82 29.45
N THR A 213 14.20 -3.14 30.03
CA THR A 213 15.19 -3.70 30.96
C THR A 213 14.66 -3.56 32.38
N SER A 214 15.34 -4.13 33.37
CA SER A 214 14.98 -3.95 34.78
C SER A 214 14.92 -2.46 35.16
N GLU A 215 15.92 -1.68 34.72
CA GLU A 215 15.98 -0.24 34.95
C GLU A 215 14.80 0.52 34.33
N HIS A 216 14.36 0.11 33.12
CA HIS A 216 13.18 0.69 32.51
C HIS A 216 11.92 0.43 33.36
N TRP A 217 11.73 -0.80 33.86
CA TRP A 217 10.56 -1.12 34.70
C TRP A 217 10.56 -0.35 36.01
N GLN A 218 11.71 -0.22 36.65
CA GLN A 218 11.87 0.57 37.85
C GLN A 218 11.54 2.06 37.59
N ALA A 219 12.04 2.62 36.49
CA ALA A 219 11.74 4.00 36.10
C ALA A 219 10.24 4.21 35.81
N ILE A 220 9.59 3.25 35.14
CA ILE A 220 8.14 3.30 34.86
C ILE A 220 7.35 3.28 36.18
N ALA A 221 7.68 2.37 37.10
CA ALA A 221 6.99 2.27 38.40
C ALA A 221 7.17 3.54 39.25
N ASN A 222 8.38 4.10 39.26
CA ASN A 222 8.66 5.37 39.94
C ASN A 222 7.85 6.53 39.36
N GLN A 223 7.81 6.65 38.03
CA GLN A 223 7.04 7.67 37.34
C GLN A 223 5.53 7.51 37.59
N TYR A 224 5.03 6.27 37.54
CA TYR A 224 3.64 5.95 37.84
C TYR A 224 3.25 6.37 39.26
N ASN A 225 4.03 5.95 40.27
CA ASN A 225 3.79 6.31 41.66
C ASN A 225 3.87 7.83 41.89
N LYS A 226 4.76 8.54 41.19
CA LYS A 226 4.87 10.00 41.25
C LYS A 226 3.62 10.69 40.69
N LEU A 227 3.16 10.29 39.50
CA LEU A 227 1.98 10.87 38.88
C LEU A 227 0.70 10.54 39.66
N ARG A 228 0.62 9.34 40.23
CA ARG A 228 -0.52 8.91 41.04
C ARG A 228 -0.68 9.73 42.32
N LYS A 229 0.42 10.13 42.96
CA LYS A 229 0.41 10.99 44.18
C LYS A 229 -0.17 12.38 43.94
N ASN A 230 -0.14 12.87 42.69
CA ASN A 230 -0.64 14.19 42.33
C ASN A 230 -2.16 14.20 42.04
N LEU A 231 -2.85 13.07 42.20
CA LEU A 231 -4.28 12.98 41.97
C LEU A 231 -5.08 13.29 43.24
N PRO A 232 -6.19 14.04 43.12
CA PRO A 232 -6.98 14.51 44.27
C PRO A 232 -7.72 13.40 45.03
N THR A 233 -7.83 12.20 44.47
CA THR A 233 -8.40 11.03 45.14
C THR A 233 -7.38 10.44 46.09
N GLY A 234 -7.43 10.87 47.36
CA GLY A 234 -6.56 10.47 48.48
C GLY A 234 -6.63 8.98 48.88
N ALA A 235 -6.51 8.07 47.91
CA ALA A 235 -6.27 6.67 48.20
C ALA A 235 -4.81 6.55 48.65
N ALA A 236 -4.61 6.50 49.97
CA ALA A 236 -3.38 6.04 50.61
C ALA A 236 -3.10 4.61 50.14
N CYS A 237 -2.51 4.48 48.96
CA CYS A 237 -2.30 3.20 48.31
C CYS A 237 -0.83 2.87 48.34
N GLN A 238 -0.53 1.64 48.75
CA GLN A 238 0.75 0.99 48.61
C GLN A 238 1.46 1.42 47.33
N MET A 239 2.76 1.71 47.47
CA MET A 239 3.61 1.93 46.31
C MET A 239 3.51 0.69 45.41
N VAL A 240 3.21 0.93 44.13
CA VAL A 240 3.14 -0.13 43.14
C VAL A 240 4.56 -0.47 42.74
N ASP A 241 4.91 -1.75 42.83
CA ASP A 241 6.22 -2.25 42.46
C ASP A 241 6.35 -2.41 40.93
N GLU A 242 7.59 -2.61 40.48
CA GLU A 242 7.91 -2.84 39.08
C GLU A 242 7.21 -4.08 38.50
N GLN A 243 7.05 -5.12 39.31
CA GLN A 243 6.44 -6.37 38.88
C GLN A 243 4.94 -6.23 38.64
N THR A 244 4.23 -5.45 39.45
CA THR A 244 2.80 -5.16 39.26
C THR A 244 2.57 -4.34 37.99
N VAL A 245 3.37 -3.29 37.76
CA VAL A 245 3.27 -2.48 36.54
C VAL A 245 3.57 -3.32 35.31
N LYS A 246 4.64 -4.14 35.37
CA LYS A 246 4.98 -5.06 34.29
C LYS A 246 3.83 -6.03 34.02
N ASN A 247 3.21 -6.59 35.06
CA ASN A 247 2.07 -7.49 34.93
C ASN A 247 0.88 -6.84 34.22
N TRP A 248 0.52 -5.60 34.57
CA TRP A 248 -0.53 -4.84 33.88
C TRP A 248 -0.19 -4.61 32.41
N ILE A 249 1.03 -4.21 32.11
CA ILE A 249 1.47 -3.97 30.74
C ILE A 249 1.44 -5.28 29.93
N ASP A 250 2.01 -6.34 30.49
CA ASP A 250 2.21 -7.62 29.81
C ASP A 250 0.92 -8.40 29.56
N ASN A 251 0.01 -8.40 30.54
CA ASN A 251 -1.18 -9.25 30.54
C ASN A 251 -2.47 -8.50 30.22
N ILE A 252 -2.47 -7.16 30.23
CA ILE A 252 -3.67 -6.36 29.94
C ILE A 252 -3.41 -5.43 28.75
N CYS A 253 -2.48 -4.48 28.88
CA CYS A 253 -2.29 -3.45 27.86
C CYS A 253 -1.81 -4.01 26.51
N ILE A 254 -0.92 -5.00 26.52
CA ILE A 254 -0.42 -5.64 25.30
C ILE A 254 -1.53 -6.43 24.59
N PRO A 255 -2.28 -7.33 25.26
CA PRO A 255 -3.45 -7.95 24.66
C PRO A 255 -4.48 -6.94 24.14
N ALA A 256 -4.72 -5.85 24.87
CA ALA A 256 -5.65 -4.80 24.43
C ALA A 256 -5.17 -4.14 23.14
N ALA A 257 -3.88 -3.80 23.07
CA ALA A 257 -3.29 -3.23 21.87
C ALA A 257 -3.35 -4.20 20.68
N ARG A 258 -3.09 -5.49 20.93
CA ARG A 258 -3.09 -6.53 19.91
C ARG A 258 -4.49 -6.72 19.33
N ASN A 259 -5.49 -6.95 20.16
CA ASN A 259 -6.88 -7.16 19.74
C ASN A 259 -7.47 -5.91 19.06
N TYR A 260 -6.98 -4.72 19.42
CA TYR A 260 -7.41 -3.49 18.76
C TYR A 260 -6.80 -3.32 17.37
N LEU A 261 -5.52 -3.66 17.20
CA LEU A 261 -4.79 -3.51 15.93
C LEU A 261 -5.00 -4.67 14.96
N ASP A 262 -5.26 -5.86 15.50
CA ASP A 262 -5.42 -7.11 14.79
C ASP A 262 -6.56 -7.88 15.47
N PRO A 263 -7.83 -7.44 15.26
CA PRO A 263 -8.97 -8.10 15.86
C PRO A 263 -9.06 -9.53 15.33
N PRO A 264 -9.26 -10.54 16.21
CA PRO A 264 -9.36 -11.92 15.76
C PRO A 264 -10.50 -12.03 14.75
N SER A 265 -10.20 -12.57 13.57
CA SER A 265 -11.20 -12.88 12.56
C SER A 265 -12.13 -13.96 13.10
N ILE A 266 -13.33 -13.58 13.49
CA ILE A 266 -14.40 -14.54 13.79
C ILE A 266 -14.95 -14.99 12.44
N SER A 267 -14.62 -16.22 12.02
CA SER A 267 -15.19 -16.79 10.79
C SER A 267 -16.71 -16.88 10.94
N ILE A 268 -17.43 -16.32 9.98
CA ILE A 268 -18.90 -16.33 9.94
C ILE A 268 -19.43 -17.78 9.82
N ASP A 269 -18.64 -18.68 9.24
CA ASP A 269 -19.01 -20.08 8.98
C ASP A 269 -18.94 -21.00 10.24
N GLY A 270 -18.53 -20.47 11.39
CA GLY A 270 -18.28 -21.30 12.58
C GLY A 270 -19.50 -21.73 13.38
N ASN A 271 -20.70 -21.20 13.10
CA ASN A 271 -21.84 -21.34 14.02
C ASN A 271 -23.16 -21.84 13.42
N ASN A 272 -23.20 -22.28 12.16
CA ASN A 272 -24.39 -22.90 11.60
C ASN A 272 -24.26 -24.43 11.66
N GLN A 273 -24.31 -24.99 12.86
CA GLN A 273 -24.82 -26.35 13.06
C GLN A 273 -26.32 -26.27 13.36
N ASP A 274 -27.09 -25.79 12.38
CA ASP A 274 -28.51 -26.11 12.31
C ASP A 274 -28.65 -27.41 11.51
N PRO A 275 -29.28 -28.48 12.04
CA PRO A 275 -29.37 -29.78 11.37
C PRO A 275 -30.32 -29.82 10.15
N ASP A 276 -30.81 -28.68 9.67
CA ASP A 276 -32.04 -28.65 8.88
C ASP A 276 -32.04 -27.54 7.80
N GLU A 277 -30.99 -27.46 6.98
CA GLU A 277 -31.07 -26.69 5.73
C GLU A 277 -30.78 -27.52 4.48
N ARG A 278 -31.83 -27.57 3.67
CA ARG A 278 -31.95 -28.22 2.38
C ARG A 278 -30.98 -27.60 1.39
N ASP A 279 -30.40 -28.44 0.54
CA ASP A 279 -29.65 -28.05 -0.66
C ASP A 279 -30.44 -27.00 -1.47
N ILE A 280 -30.00 -25.75 -1.42
CA ILE A 280 -30.40 -24.72 -2.38
C ILE A 280 -29.39 -24.80 -3.51
N ASP A 281 -29.79 -25.47 -4.58
CA ASP A 281 -29.08 -25.53 -5.85
C ASP A 281 -29.14 -24.14 -6.51
N ILE A 282 -28.19 -23.26 -6.16
CA ILE A 282 -28.05 -21.94 -6.77
C ILE A 282 -27.28 -22.12 -8.08
N ALA A 283 -28.00 -22.49 -9.13
CA ALA A 283 -27.58 -22.23 -10.50
C ALA A 283 -27.73 -20.72 -10.78
N ASP A 284 -26.69 -19.94 -10.48
CA ASP A 284 -26.63 -18.52 -10.87
C ASP A 284 -25.78 -18.37 -12.15
N PRO A 285 -26.33 -17.81 -13.24
CA PRO A 285 -25.58 -17.48 -14.45
C PRO A 285 -24.84 -16.16 -14.26
N ASN A 286 -23.87 -16.10 -13.35
CA ASN A 286 -23.02 -14.92 -13.20
C ASN A 286 -21.71 -15.10 -13.99
N PRO A 287 -21.28 -14.08 -14.77
CA PRO A 287 -20.11 -14.19 -15.61
C PRO A 287 -18.85 -14.25 -14.73
N SER A 288 -17.84 -15.01 -15.16
CA SER A 288 -16.69 -15.35 -14.32
C SER A 288 -16.02 -14.09 -13.72
N PRO A 289 -15.35 -14.19 -12.56
CA PRO A 289 -14.65 -13.06 -11.94
C PRO A 289 -13.67 -12.32 -12.88
N ASP A 290 -13.12 -13.03 -13.88
CA ASP A 290 -12.26 -12.45 -14.91
C ASP A 290 -13.01 -11.46 -15.82
N SER A 291 -14.30 -11.67 -16.06
CA SER A 291 -15.15 -10.75 -16.82
C SER A 291 -15.41 -9.44 -16.07
N LEU A 292 -15.54 -9.49 -14.74
CA LEU A 292 -15.79 -8.32 -13.89
C LEU A 292 -14.55 -7.44 -13.76
N LEU A 293 -13.35 -8.04 -13.69
CA LEU A 293 -12.08 -7.32 -13.69
C LEU A 293 -11.82 -6.65 -15.05
N ALA A 294 -12.03 -7.38 -16.16
CA ALA A 294 -11.93 -6.82 -17.50
C ALA A 294 -12.93 -5.67 -17.71
N GLN A 295 -14.15 -5.80 -17.17
CA GLN A 295 -15.20 -4.79 -17.29
C GLN A 295 -14.93 -3.56 -16.39
N GLY A 296 -14.28 -3.74 -15.23
CA GLY A 296 -13.83 -2.64 -14.37
C GLY A 296 -12.75 -1.79 -15.02
N GLU A 297 -11.71 -2.41 -15.59
CA GLU A 297 -10.65 -1.70 -16.32
C GLU A 297 -11.19 -1.01 -17.58
N MET A 298 -12.09 -1.69 -18.31
CA MET A 298 -12.74 -1.14 -19.49
C MET A 298 -13.65 0.04 -19.12
N ASN A 299 -14.33 -0.01 -17.97
CA ASN A 299 -15.14 1.10 -17.46
C ASN A 299 -14.28 2.30 -17.02
N GLU A 300 -13.14 2.07 -16.39
CA GLU A 300 -12.25 3.14 -15.96
C GLU A 300 -11.56 3.83 -17.16
N ILE A 301 -11.15 3.05 -18.17
CA ILE A 301 -10.69 3.58 -19.47
C ILE A 301 -11.82 4.34 -20.16
N THR A 302 -13.04 3.80 -20.18
CA THR A 302 -14.21 4.45 -20.77
C THR A 302 -14.53 5.75 -20.04
N GLN A 303 -14.36 5.81 -18.72
CA GLN A 303 -14.63 7.00 -17.91
C GLN A 303 -13.55 8.06 -18.11
N GLN A 304 -12.27 7.68 -18.16
CA GLN A 304 -11.18 8.59 -18.53
C GLN A 304 -11.33 9.11 -19.97
N PHE A 305 -11.74 8.23 -20.90
CA PHE A 305 -12.01 8.61 -22.28
C PHE A 305 -13.23 9.52 -22.40
N LYS A 306 -14.30 9.28 -21.62
CA LYS A 306 -15.48 10.18 -21.52
C LYS A 306 -15.12 11.54 -20.94
N GLN A 307 -14.30 11.60 -19.88
CA GLN A 307 -13.81 12.87 -19.32
C GLN A 307 -12.92 13.63 -20.30
N PHE A 308 -12.05 12.91 -21.03
CA PHE A 308 -11.24 13.48 -22.10
C PHE A 308 -12.12 14.01 -23.24
N ASN A 309 -13.13 13.24 -23.68
CA ASN A 309 -14.11 13.64 -24.68
C ASN A 309 -14.89 14.89 -24.27
N ALA A 310 -15.38 14.92 -23.04
CA ALA A 310 -16.15 16.05 -22.50
C ALA A 310 -15.30 17.32 -22.36
N LYS A 311 -13.99 17.18 -22.12
CA LYS A 311 -13.07 18.32 -21.96
C LYS A 311 -12.56 18.87 -23.30
N PHE A 312 -12.51 18.06 -24.35
CA PHE A 312 -11.87 18.43 -25.62
C PHE A 312 -12.79 18.34 -26.85
N ASN A 313 -14.09 18.04 -26.69
CA ASN A 313 -15.01 17.71 -27.79
C ASN A 313 -14.39 16.74 -28.80
N PHE A 314 -13.69 15.72 -28.29
CA PHE A 314 -12.81 14.88 -29.11
C PHE A 314 -13.56 14.12 -30.22
N LEU A 315 -14.82 13.72 -30.01
CA LEU A 315 -15.68 13.15 -31.06
C LEU A 315 -16.02 14.16 -32.18
N GLU A 316 -16.30 15.42 -31.83
CA GLU A 316 -16.59 16.48 -32.80
C GLU A 316 -15.32 16.86 -33.60
N TRP A 317 -14.17 16.77 -32.94
CA TRP A 317 -12.86 16.95 -33.56
C TRP A 317 -12.48 15.75 -34.44
N MET A 318 -12.75 14.50 -34.00
CA MET A 318 -12.57 13.30 -34.82
C MET A 318 -13.42 13.35 -36.09
N ALA A 319 -14.66 13.83 -36.00
CA ALA A 319 -15.54 14.01 -37.16
C ALA A 319 -14.99 15.02 -38.20
N LYS A 320 -14.12 15.94 -37.78
CA LYS A 320 -13.43 16.91 -38.65
C LYS A 320 -12.12 16.36 -39.26
N LEU A 321 -11.66 15.18 -38.82
CA LEU A 321 -10.49 14.51 -39.39
C LEU A 321 -10.82 13.81 -40.71
N LYS A 322 -9.81 13.67 -41.57
CA LYS A 322 -9.93 12.86 -42.78
C LYS A 322 -10.23 11.38 -42.41
N PRO A 323 -11.02 10.66 -43.22
CA PRO A 323 -11.41 9.26 -42.94
C PRO A 323 -10.23 8.32 -42.66
N GLU A 324 -9.10 8.56 -43.32
CA GLU A 324 -7.85 7.81 -43.15
C GLU A 324 -7.29 7.93 -41.72
N ALA A 325 -7.40 9.11 -41.10
CA ALA A 325 -6.95 9.34 -39.73
C ALA A 325 -7.92 8.76 -38.70
N GLN A 326 -9.23 8.73 -39.01
CA GLN A 326 -10.25 8.08 -38.17
C GLN A 326 -10.06 6.56 -38.12
N ALA A 327 -9.73 5.93 -39.26
CA ALA A 327 -9.49 4.49 -39.34
C ALA A 327 -8.28 4.03 -38.50
N VAL A 328 -7.22 4.84 -38.43
CA VAL A 328 -6.05 4.55 -37.58
C VAL A 328 -6.38 4.68 -36.09
N LEU A 329 -7.25 5.62 -35.72
CA LEU A 329 -7.68 5.85 -34.34
C LEU A 329 -8.58 4.74 -33.79
N LEU A 330 -9.40 4.09 -34.63
CA LEU A 330 -10.26 2.97 -34.26
C LEU A 330 -9.51 1.64 -34.07
N LEU A 331 -8.25 1.56 -34.51
CA LEU A 331 -7.37 0.38 -34.39
C LEU A 331 -6.45 0.44 -33.15
N LEU A 332 -6.45 1.57 -32.43
CA LEU A 332 -5.68 1.80 -31.19
C LEU A 332 -6.56 1.57 -29.96
#